data_AF-A0A2M8BZV2-F1
#
_entry.id   AF-A0A2M8BZV2-F1
#
_cell.length_a   1.000
_cell.length_b   1.000
_cell.length_c   1.000
_cell.angle_alpha   90.00
_cell.angle_beta   90.00
_cell.angle_gamma   90.00
#
_symmetry.space_group_name_H-M   'P 1'
#
loop_
_entity.id
_entity.type
_entity.pdbx_description
1 polymer ?
#
loop_
_entity_poly.entity_id
_entity_poly.type
_entity_poly.pdbx_seq_one_letter_code
_entity_poly.pdbx_strand_id
1 'polypeptide(L)'
;MGLALLAGLIVAACSGLTLSNEETEPTLVGPDGENTPILCSDGIDNDGDGHIDCQDPQCSSVGDVNDPECINTPCPGKVVCFVTEVSDRSCSDGLDNDGNGFTDCGDYSCSRNPEVTVCPSCVPSAAIENTDALCNDGLDNDCNGYIDCKDFGCSKAAEVTICCTRIGEENTDAACQDGLDNDCNGYMDCADFSCTKTATVLVCPVAIPETPENTEAACSDGIDNDRDGRVDCADWNCAPVDAPSPFTYCLLAQPEDSEATCADGIDNDRDGTTDCTDWECWNGFPALCVI
;
A
#
# COMPACT_ATOMS: atom_id res chain seq x y z
N MET A 1 35.01 69.71 -23.61
CA MET A 1 35.07 70.93 -22.79
C MET A 1 34.53 70.59 -21.41
N GLY A 2 35.24 70.96 -20.34
CA GLY A 2 34.81 70.85 -18.93
C GLY A 2 35.49 69.70 -18.18
N LEU A 3 36.70 69.91 -17.64
CA LEU A 3 37.02 70.33 -16.25
C LEU A 3 36.63 69.26 -15.21
N ALA A 4 37.57 68.45 -14.72
CA ALA A 4 38.55 68.76 -13.66
C ALA A 4 37.90 69.00 -12.28
N LEU A 5 38.20 68.14 -11.31
CA LEU A 5 38.71 68.60 -10.01
C LEU A 5 39.46 67.47 -9.28
N LEU A 6 40.75 67.73 -9.08
CA LEU A 6 41.64 66.97 -8.21
C LEU A 6 41.65 67.62 -6.81
N ALA A 7 41.87 66.76 -5.82
CA ALA A 7 42.64 66.99 -4.60
C ALA A 7 42.00 67.68 -3.38
N GLY A 8 41.87 66.88 -2.31
CA GLY A 8 42.64 67.10 -1.08
C GLY A 8 41.84 67.28 0.21
N LEU A 9 41.97 66.35 1.18
CA LEU A 9 42.81 66.53 2.39
C LEU A 9 42.73 65.30 3.35
N ILE A 10 43.87 64.62 3.48
CA ILE A 10 44.55 64.01 4.66
C ILE A 10 43.77 64.07 6.01
N VAL A 11 43.59 62.99 6.79
CA VAL A 11 44.49 62.52 7.90
C VAL A 11 44.04 61.13 8.44
N ALA A 12 45.03 60.23 8.63
CA ALA A 12 45.23 59.09 9.57
C ALA A 12 44.01 58.27 10.10
N ALA A 13 44.05 56.95 10.27
CA ALA A 13 45.14 56.11 10.77
C ALA A 13 44.95 54.62 10.43
N CYS A 14 46.08 53.92 10.56
CA CYS A 14 46.31 52.48 10.44
C CYS A 14 45.28 51.58 11.15
N SER A 15 44.79 50.54 10.47
CA SER A 15 44.78 49.15 10.96
C SER A 15 44.38 48.18 9.85
N GLY A 16 45.35 47.35 9.44
CA GLY A 16 45.15 45.99 8.93
C GLY A 16 44.45 45.84 7.57
N LEU A 17 45.21 45.62 6.50
CA LEU A 17 45.54 44.27 6.04
C LEU A 17 46.42 44.38 4.79
N THR A 18 47.45 43.55 4.75
CA THR A 18 48.49 43.51 3.74
C THR A 18 47.98 42.93 2.42
N LEU A 19 48.40 43.55 1.33
CA LEU A 19 48.43 43.01 -0.03
C LEU A 19 49.09 41.63 -0.07
N SER A 20 48.61 40.72 -0.93
CA SER A 20 49.19 40.51 -2.26
C SER A 20 48.74 39.16 -2.86
N ASN A 21 48.20 39.29 -4.08
CA ASN A 21 48.25 38.43 -5.26
C ASN A 21 48.38 36.89 -5.14
N GLU A 22 47.65 36.28 -6.09
CA GLU A 22 48.08 35.22 -7.01
C GLU A 22 47.34 33.87 -6.85
N GLU A 23 47.02 33.32 -8.02
CA GLU A 23 46.58 31.95 -8.31
C GLU A 23 45.11 31.57 -8.06
N THR A 24 44.44 31.32 -9.20
CA THR A 24 43.29 30.43 -9.35
C THR A 24 43.61 29.03 -8.79
N GLU A 25 43.14 28.72 -7.59
CA GLU A 25 42.86 27.35 -7.16
C GLU A 25 41.35 27.23 -6.89
N PRO A 26 40.69 26.12 -7.29
CA PRO A 26 39.27 25.92 -7.01
C PRO A 26 39.16 25.46 -5.55
N THR A 27 39.22 26.39 -4.61
CA THR A 27 38.76 26.11 -3.24
C THR A 27 37.24 26.25 -3.24
N LEU A 28 36.54 25.18 -3.62
CA LEU A 28 35.10 25.03 -3.37
C LEU A 28 34.87 24.79 -1.87
N VAL A 29 35.23 25.75 -1.03
CA VAL A 29 34.81 25.77 0.38
C VAL A 29 34.06 27.07 0.60
N GLY A 30 32.83 27.06 0.11
CA GLY A 30 31.76 28.04 0.32
C GLY A 30 30.45 27.26 0.52
N PRO A 31 29.39 27.87 1.11
CA PRO A 31 28.29 27.20 1.82
C PRO A 31 27.23 26.63 0.87
N ASP A 32 27.68 25.90 -0.15
CA ASP A 32 26.84 25.25 -1.14
C ASP A 32 26.63 23.82 -0.63
N GLY A 33 25.54 23.62 0.11
CA GLY A 33 25.25 22.37 0.82
C GLY A 33 25.30 21.11 -0.03
N GLU A 34 25.52 19.97 0.62
CA GLU A 34 25.58 18.64 0.01
C GLU A 34 24.19 18.14 -0.43
N ASN A 35 23.60 18.81 -1.43
CA ASN A 35 22.18 18.71 -1.76
C ASN A 35 21.89 18.40 -3.24
N THR A 36 22.86 17.86 -3.98
CA THR A 36 22.68 17.42 -5.36
C THR A 36 23.16 15.98 -5.56
N PRO A 37 22.63 15.24 -6.56
CA PRO A 37 22.97 13.82 -6.71
C PRO A 37 24.47 13.54 -6.86
N ILE A 38 25.19 14.46 -7.49
CA ILE A 38 26.64 14.36 -7.70
C ILE A 38 27.40 14.58 -6.39
N LEU A 39 26.96 15.52 -5.55
CA LEU A 39 27.61 15.82 -4.27
C LEU A 39 27.31 14.74 -3.22
N CYS A 40 26.16 14.07 -3.32
CA CYS A 40 25.77 12.98 -2.42
C CYS A 40 26.34 11.60 -2.80
N SER A 41 27.31 11.52 -3.72
CA SER A 41 27.94 10.26 -4.14
C SER A 41 29.40 10.38 -4.60
N ASP A 42 30.05 11.51 -4.36
CA ASP A 42 31.44 11.74 -4.79
C ASP A 42 32.48 11.35 -3.74
N GLY A 43 32.05 10.97 -2.52
CA GLY A 43 32.93 10.54 -1.44
C GLY A 43 33.60 11.68 -0.70
N ILE A 44 33.11 12.92 -0.86
CA ILE A 44 33.70 14.14 -0.30
C ILE A 44 32.65 14.86 0.57
N ASP A 45 33.06 15.30 1.75
CA ASP A 45 32.30 16.26 2.59
C ASP A 45 32.41 17.65 1.93
N ASN A 46 31.43 17.97 1.10
CA ASN A 46 31.47 19.13 0.21
C ASN A 46 31.11 20.44 0.93
N ASP A 47 30.41 20.36 2.07
CA ASP A 47 30.01 21.54 2.86
C ASP A 47 30.77 21.70 4.19
N GLY A 48 31.58 20.71 4.55
CA GLY A 48 32.52 20.72 5.66
C GLY A 48 31.87 20.48 7.02
N ASP A 49 30.66 19.91 7.07
CA ASP A 49 29.93 19.66 8.32
C ASP A 49 30.33 18.35 9.02
N GLY A 50 31.19 17.55 8.38
CA GLY A 50 31.73 16.29 8.89
C GLY A 50 30.91 15.06 8.50
N HIS A 51 29.86 15.24 7.70
CA HIS A 51 29.12 14.16 7.09
C HIS A 51 29.51 14.00 5.60
N ILE A 52 29.44 12.76 5.09
CA ILE A 52 29.87 12.43 3.71
C ILE A 52 28.77 11.62 3.04
N ASP A 53 28.41 12.01 1.82
CA ASP A 53 27.44 11.39 0.94
C ASP A 53 26.12 11.10 1.70
N CYS A 54 25.70 9.84 1.73
CA CYS A 54 24.45 9.41 2.36
C CYS A 54 24.43 9.49 3.89
N GLN A 55 25.55 9.86 4.50
CA GLN A 55 25.61 10.17 5.92
C GLN A 55 25.33 11.66 6.17
N ASP A 56 25.33 12.48 5.12
CA ASP A 56 24.98 13.89 5.15
C ASP A 56 23.46 14.09 5.32
N PRO A 57 23.04 14.83 6.37
CA PRO A 57 21.63 15.16 6.56
C PRO A 57 20.97 15.87 5.37
N GLN A 58 21.73 16.66 4.60
CA GLN A 58 21.27 17.39 3.43
C GLN A 58 21.05 16.48 2.21
N CYS A 59 21.68 15.31 2.17
CA CYS A 59 21.41 14.26 1.19
C CYS A 59 20.08 13.50 1.44
N SER A 60 19.37 13.80 2.54
CA SER A 60 18.10 13.11 2.87
C SER A 60 16.93 13.44 1.93
N SER A 61 17.05 14.48 1.09
CA SER A 61 15.98 14.94 0.18
C SER A 61 16.43 15.11 -1.27
N VAL A 62 17.56 14.49 -1.64
CA VAL A 62 18.16 14.66 -2.96
C VAL A 62 17.69 13.52 -3.88
N GLY A 63 16.59 13.77 -4.58
CA GLY A 63 16.14 12.98 -5.73
C GLY A 63 16.34 13.76 -7.03
N ASP A 64 16.58 13.06 -8.14
CA ASP A 64 16.53 13.68 -9.46
C ASP A 64 15.06 13.89 -9.85
N VAL A 65 14.61 15.14 -9.85
CA VAL A 65 13.23 15.52 -10.25
C VAL A 65 12.92 15.23 -11.72
N ASN A 66 13.91 14.77 -12.50
CA ASN A 66 13.75 14.37 -13.91
C ASN A 66 14.15 12.91 -14.18
N ASP A 67 14.40 12.08 -13.16
CA ASP A 67 14.66 10.65 -13.38
C ASP A 67 13.32 9.87 -13.42
N PRO A 68 12.90 9.35 -14.59
CA PRO A 68 11.67 8.57 -14.74
C PRO A 68 11.73 7.20 -14.05
N GLU A 69 12.90 6.79 -13.55
CA GLU A 69 13.07 5.61 -12.73
C GLU A 69 13.69 6.09 -11.41
N CYS A 70 12.88 6.33 -10.38
CA CYS A 70 13.26 6.79 -9.02
C CYS A 70 14.15 5.76 -8.26
N ILE A 71 15.00 5.02 -8.96
CA ILE A 71 15.85 3.90 -8.57
C ILE A 71 17.34 4.32 -8.51
N ASN A 72 17.72 5.44 -9.15
CA ASN A 72 19.09 5.98 -9.08
C ASN A 72 19.26 7.06 -8.01
N THR A 73 18.58 6.93 -6.87
CA THR A 73 18.91 7.77 -5.73
C THR A 73 20.33 7.42 -5.28
N PRO A 74 21.24 8.40 -5.10
CA PRO A 74 22.59 8.14 -4.61
C PRO A 74 22.59 7.38 -3.27
N CYS A 75 21.51 7.54 -2.50
CA CYS A 75 21.35 7.02 -1.15
C CYS A 75 20.22 5.99 -1.02
N PRO A 76 20.55 4.70 -0.83
CA PRO A 76 19.54 3.65 -0.66
C PRO A 76 18.74 3.87 0.63
N GLY A 77 17.40 3.88 0.51
CA GLY A 77 16.48 4.05 1.64
C GLY A 77 16.14 5.49 2.01
N LYS A 78 16.59 6.48 1.22
CA LYS A 78 16.22 7.90 1.32
C LYS A 78 15.47 8.33 0.05
N VAL A 79 14.43 7.58 -0.28
CA VAL A 79 13.61 7.84 -1.46
C VAL A 79 12.56 8.89 -1.10
N VAL A 80 12.65 10.04 -1.76
CA VAL A 80 11.57 11.03 -1.78
C VAL A 80 11.15 11.17 -3.25
N CYS A 81 10.33 10.25 -3.74
CA CYS A 81 9.71 10.38 -5.06
C CYS A 81 8.58 11.41 -4.94
N PHE A 82 8.88 12.67 -5.25
CA PHE A 82 7.86 13.71 -5.47
C PHE A 82 7.54 13.83 -6.98
N VAL A 83 7.67 12.74 -7.75
CA VAL A 83 7.29 12.73 -9.16
C VAL A 83 5.88 12.19 -9.27
N THR A 84 4.93 13.09 -9.49
CA THR A 84 3.55 12.75 -9.85
C THR A 84 3.52 11.68 -10.94
N GLU A 85 2.71 10.65 -10.77
CA GLU A 85 2.57 9.53 -11.72
C GLU A 85 1.85 10.00 -13.00
N VAL A 86 2.59 10.32 -14.07
CA VAL A 86 2.06 11.08 -15.22
C VAL A 86 2.35 10.47 -16.60
N SER A 87 2.91 9.26 -16.65
CA SER A 87 3.24 8.57 -17.91
C SER A 87 2.46 7.26 -18.05
N ASP A 88 2.23 6.81 -19.27
CA ASP A 88 1.60 5.50 -19.53
C ASP A 88 2.31 4.35 -18.82
N ARG A 89 3.64 4.41 -18.74
CA ARG A 89 4.43 3.36 -18.08
C ARG A 89 4.19 3.35 -16.57
N SER A 90 4.25 4.52 -15.94
CA SER A 90 4.08 4.64 -14.49
C SER A 90 2.63 4.37 -14.07
N CYS A 91 1.66 4.72 -14.92
CA CYS A 91 0.23 4.52 -14.69
C CYS A 91 -0.30 3.12 -15.06
N SER A 92 0.59 2.14 -15.28
CA SER A 92 0.21 0.76 -15.60
C SER A 92 1.21 -0.30 -15.10
N ASP A 93 2.10 0.07 -14.18
CA ASP A 93 3.14 -0.82 -13.65
C ASP A 93 2.80 -1.44 -12.29
N GLY A 94 1.66 -1.09 -11.69
CA GLY A 94 1.20 -1.66 -10.44
C GLY A 94 1.94 -1.14 -9.21
N LEU A 95 2.66 -0.02 -9.33
CA LEU A 95 3.41 0.60 -8.25
C LEU A 95 2.87 2.00 -7.93
N ASP A 96 2.84 2.37 -6.65
CA ASP A 96 2.62 3.75 -6.20
C ASP A 96 3.94 4.52 -6.35
N ASN A 97 4.13 5.12 -7.52
CA ASN A 97 5.41 5.71 -7.91
C ASN A 97 5.68 7.08 -7.26
N ASP A 98 4.65 7.73 -6.73
CA ASP A 98 4.73 9.04 -6.06
C ASP A 98 4.50 8.97 -4.53
N GLY A 99 4.19 7.78 -4.02
CA GLY A 99 4.03 7.48 -2.60
C GLY A 99 2.78 8.06 -1.96
N ASN A 100 1.77 8.43 -2.74
CA ASN A 100 0.55 9.08 -2.24
C ASN A 100 -0.54 8.09 -1.78
N GLY A 101 -0.29 6.78 -1.91
CA GLY A 101 -1.19 5.70 -1.51
C GLY A 101 -2.20 5.28 -2.60
N PHE A 102 -2.10 5.84 -3.80
CA PHE A 102 -2.87 5.45 -4.98
C PHE A 102 -1.92 4.82 -6.02
N THR A 103 -2.44 3.93 -6.85
CA THR A 103 -1.62 3.14 -7.80
C THR A 103 -2.29 3.15 -9.17
N ASP A 104 -1.49 3.32 -10.23
CA ASP A 104 -1.93 3.32 -11.62
C ASP A 104 -3.12 4.27 -11.84
N CYS A 105 -4.16 3.81 -12.56
CA CYS A 105 -5.38 4.57 -12.82
C CYS A 105 -6.24 4.85 -11.58
N GLY A 106 -5.88 4.29 -10.42
CA GLY A 106 -6.43 4.71 -9.14
C GLY A 106 -5.87 6.06 -8.67
N ASP A 107 -4.73 6.49 -9.21
CA ASP A 107 -4.13 7.81 -8.96
C ASP A 107 -4.80 8.90 -9.82
N TYR A 108 -5.05 10.07 -9.23
CA TYR A 108 -5.56 11.24 -9.94
C TYR A 108 -4.54 11.83 -10.92
N SER A 109 -3.25 11.71 -10.63
CA SER A 109 -2.15 12.10 -11.52
C SER A 109 -2.17 11.28 -12.81
N CYS A 110 -2.69 10.05 -12.77
CA CYS A 110 -2.91 9.18 -13.92
C CYS A 110 -4.28 9.41 -14.56
N SER A 111 -5.36 9.20 -13.81
CA SER A 111 -6.74 9.24 -14.33
C SER A 111 -7.19 10.60 -14.86
N ARG A 112 -6.57 11.69 -14.42
CA ARG A 112 -6.90 13.07 -14.86
C ARG A 112 -5.86 13.69 -15.75
N ASN A 113 -4.81 12.95 -16.13
CA ASN A 113 -3.80 13.44 -17.04
C ASN A 113 -4.14 13.05 -18.49
N PRO A 114 -4.43 14.01 -19.37
CA PRO A 114 -4.80 13.74 -20.75
C PRO A 114 -3.65 13.15 -21.60
N GLU A 115 -2.40 13.19 -21.12
CA GLU A 115 -1.26 12.56 -21.78
C GLU A 115 -1.13 11.07 -21.42
N VAL A 116 -1.89 10.58 -20.43
CA VAL A 116 -1.96 9.17 -20.05
C VAL A 116 -3.12 8.51 -20.81
N THR A 117 -2.77 7.53 -21.65
CA THR A 117 -3.67 6.78 -22.53
C THR A 117 -4.00 5.38 -22.02
N VAL A 118 -3.22 4.85 -21.07
CA VAL A 118 -3.46 3.53 -20.45
C VAL A 118 -4.64 3.52 -19.49
N CYS A 119 -5.01 4.68 -18.95
CA CYS A 119 -6.17 4.83 -18.09
C CYS A 119 -7.43 5.12 -18.89
N PRO A 120 -8.61 4.64 -18.43
CA PRO A 120 -9.88 5.08 -18.99
C PRO A 120 -9.91 6.59 -18.93
N SER A 121 -9.84 7.24 -20.09
CA SER A 121 -9.69 8.68 -20.15
C SER A 121 -10.97 9.31 -19.61
N CYS A 122 -10.89 10.15 -18.58
CA CYS A 122 -12.02 11.02 -18.32
C CYS A 122 -12.19 11.96 -19.53
N VAL A 123 -13.37 11.95 -20.12
CA VAL A 123 -13.74 12.89 -21.17
C VAL A 123 -14.86 13.76 -20.60
N PRO A 124 -14.56 14.95 -20.03
CA PRO A 124 -15.59 15.82 -19.46
C PRO A 124 -16.49 16.37 -20.58
N SER A 125 -17.44 15.55 -21.00
CA SER A 125 -18.38 15.77 -22.07
C SER A 125 -19.76 16.14 -21.51
N ALA A 126 -19.99 15.81 -20.23
CA ALA A 126 -21.20 16.12 -19.47
C ALA A 126 -20.86 16.56 -18.03
N ALA A 127 -21.81 17.24 -17.38
CA ALA A 127 -21.68 17.59 -15.96
C ALA A 127 -22.13 16.46 -15.02
N ILE A 128 -22.93 15.53 -15.55
CA ILE A 128 -23.43 14.31 -14.90
C ILE A 128 -23.62 13.28 -16.03
N GLU A 129 -23.15 12.07 -15.83
CA GLU A 129 -23.35 10.95 -16.74
C GLU A 129 -24.73 10.30 -16.53
N ASN A 130 -25.77 10.74 -17.26
CA ASN A 130 -27.15 10.33 -16.97
C ASN A 130 -28.05 10.08 -18.20
N THR A 131 -27.46 9.71 -19.32
CA THR A 131 -28.21 9.35 -20.54
C THR A 131 -27.69 8.04 -21.09
N ASP A 132 -28.53 7.28 -21.80
CA ASP A 132 -28.13 6.00 -22.39
C ASP A 132 -26.85 6.09 -23.22
N ALA A 133 -26.63 7.20 -23.95
CA ALA A 133 -25.45 7.37 -24.79
C ALA A 133 -24.16 7.63 -24.00
N LEU A 134 -24.27 8.23 -22.82
CA LEU A 134 -23.12 8.51 -21.95
C LEU A 134 -22.82 7.33 -21.02
N CYS A 135 -23.85 6.53 -20.69
CA CYS A 135 -23.75 5.39 -19.79
C CYS A 135 -23.44 4.06 -20.50
N ASN A 136 -22.95 4.09 -21.74
CA ASN A 136 -22.54 2.89 -22.48
C ASN A 136 -21.35 3.11 -23.43
N ASP A 137 -20.64 4.23 -23.28
CA ASP A 137 -19.55 4.60 -24.19
C ASP A 137 -18.17 4.21 -23.64
N GLY A 138 -18.10 3.66 -22.42
CA GLY A 138 -16.87 3.22 -21.79
C GLY A 138 -16.03 4.36 -21.23
N LEU A 139 -16.59 5.57 -21.10
CA LEU A 139 -15.90 6.76 -20.64
C LEU A 139 -16.52 7.26 -19.33
N ASP A 140 -15.68 7.77 -18.43
CA ASP A 140 -16.16 8.57 -17.29
C ASP A 140 -16.44 9.99 -17.83
N ASN A 141 -17.70 10.28 -18.10
CA ASN A 141 -18.10 11.50 -18.80
C ASN A 141 -18.24 12.73 -17.88
N ASP A 142 -18.21 12.53 -16.56
CA ASP A 142 -18.31 13.60 -15.54
C ASP A 142 -17.11 13.68 -14.56
N CYS A 143 -16.08 12.84 -14.78
CA CYS A 143 -14.83 12.72 -14.04
C CYS A 143 -14.97 12.38 -12.54
N ASN A 144 -16.03 11.67 -12.14
CA ASN A 144 -16.26 11.30 -10.75
C ASN A 144 -15.59 9.98 -10.33
N GLY A 145 -14.94 9.28 -11.28
CA GLY A 145 -14.22 8.02 -11.07
C GLY A 145 -15.06 6.76 -11.29
N TYR A 146 -16.32 6.91 -11.72
CA TYR A 146 -17.19 5.80 -12.08
C TYR A 146 -17.53 5.89 -13.57
N ILE A 147 -17.60 4.73 -14.24
CA ILE A 147 -17.81 4.64 -15.69
C ILE A 147 -19.10 3.88 -15.95
N ASP A 148 -19.90 4.36 -16.90
CA ASP A 148 -21.12 3.73 -17.38
C ASP A 148 -22.04 3.35 -16.20
N CYS A 149 -22.56 2.12 -16.20
CA CYS A 149 -23.52 1.64 -15.22
C CYS A 149 -22.98 1.49 -13.79
N LYS A 150 -21.66 1.56 -13.62
CA LYS A 150 -21.04 1.64 -12.29
C LYS A 150 -21.17 3.04 -11.68
N ASP A 151 -21.48 4.05 -12.49
CA ASP A 151 -21.80 5.39 -12.02
C ASP A 151 -23.20 5.46 -11.39
N PHE A 152 -23.30 6.17 -10.27
CA PHE A 152 -24.58 6.49 -9.63
C PHE A 152 -25.46 7.39 -10.49
N GLY A 153 -24.85 8.32 -11.25
CA GLY A 153 -25.49 9.14 -12.27
C GLY A 153 -26.22 8.28 -13.30
N CYS A 154 -25.62 7.17 -13.72
CA CYS A 154 -26.21 6.22 -14.65
C CYS A 154 -27.22 5.29 -13.98
N SER A 155 -26.82 4.58 -12.93
CA SER A 155 -27.64 3.55 -12.27
C SER A 155 -28.91 4.09 -11.58
N LYS A 156 -28.97 5.39 -11.26
CA LYS A 156 -30.17 6.03 -10.66
C LYS A 156 -30.92 6.98 -11.58
N ALA A 157 -30.43 7.26 -12.78
CA ALA A 157 -31.15 8.10 -13.72
C ALA A 157 -32.37 7.35 -14.28
N ALA A 158 -33.56 7.90 -14.05
CA ALA A 158 -34.82 7.33 -14.52
C ALA A 158 -34.93 7.26 -16.06
N GLU A 159 -34.08 8.02 -16.77
CA GLU A 159 -34.03 8.09 -18.23
C GLU A 159 -33.00 7.13 -18.84
N VAL A 160 -32.14 6.52 -18.01
CA VAL A 160 -31.15 5.53 -18.42
C VAL A 160 -31.80 4.14 -18.34
N THR A 161 -31.88 3.48 -19.49
CA THR A 161 -32.44 2.14 -19.68
C THR A 161 -31.37 1.09 -19.92
N ILE A 162 -30.18 1.50 -20.37
CA ILE A 162 -29.10 0.56 -20.70
C ILE A 162 -28.55 -0.16 -19.46
N CYS A 163 -28.51 0.50 -18.31
CA CYS A 163 -27.95 -0.06 -17.07
C CYS A 163 -28.88 -1.02 -16.33
N CYS A 164 -30.17 -1.01 -16.67
CA CYS A 164 -31.13 -1.97 -16.16
C CYS A 164 -32.23 -2.12 -17.21
N THR A 165 -32.11 -3.20 -17.97
CA THR A 165 -33.23 -3.75 -18.74
C THR A 165 -33.46 -5.13 -18.18
N ARG A 166 -34.66 -5.41 -17.64
CA ARG A 166 -34.99 -6.77 -17.20
C ARG A 166 -34.99 -7.73 -18.40
N ILE A 167 -33.85 -8.38 -18.60
CA ILE A 167 -33.64 -9.36 -19.65
C ILE A 167 -33.53 -10.79 -19.09
N GLY A 168 -33.35 -10.95 -17.78
CA GLY A 168 -33.24 -12.26 -17.15
C GLY A 168 -33.00 -12.21 -15.64
N GLU A 169 -32.61 -13.35 -15.07
CA GLU A 169 -32.03 -13.44 -13.73
C GLU A 169 -30.50 -13.31 -13.86
N GLU A 170 -29.84 -12.74 -12.85
CA GLU A 170 -28.38 -12.58 -12.84
C GLU A 170 -27.68 -13.85 -12.32
N ASN A 171 -27.91 -14.98 -13.00
CA ASN A 171 -27.50 -16.30 -12.52
C ASN A 171 -26.83 -17.17 -13.59
N THR A 172 -26.26 -16.54 -14.61
CA THR A 172 -25.50 -17.21 -15.66
C THR A 172 -24.14 -16.55 -15.81
N ASP A 173 -23.14 -17.31 -16.27
CA ASP A 173 -21.81 -16.77 -16.54
C ASP A 173 -21.84 -15.53 -17.44
N ALA A 174 -22.74 -15.50 -18.43
CA ALA A 174 -22.88 -14.35 -19.32
C ALA A 174 -23.44 -13.12 -18.59
N ALA A 175 -24.42 -13.33 -17.72
CA ALA A 175 -25.09 -12.25 -16.99
C ALA A 175 -24.27 -11.69 -15.82
N CYS A 176 -23.28 -12.44 -15.33
CA CYS A 176 -22.48 -12.08 -14.17
C CYS A 176 -21.13 -11.42 -14.50
N GLN A 177 -20.93 -11.05 -15.76
CA GLN A 177 -19.70 -10.40 -16.25
C GLN A 177 -19.96 -9.40 -17.38
N ASP A 178 -21.22 -9.10 -17.67
CA ASP A 178 -21.60 -8.22 -18.79
C ASP A 178 -21.71 -6.74 -18.38
N GLY A 179 -21.51 -6.42 -17.10
CA GLY A 179 -21.56 -5.05 -16.59
C GLY A 179 -22.98 -4.50 -16.46
N LEU A 180 -24.01 -5.36 -16.51
CA LEU A 180 -25.41 -4.97 -16.51
C LEU A 180 -26.16 -5.57 -15.32
N ASP A 181 -27.09 -4.79 -14.74
CA ASP A 181 -28.05 -5.28 -13.73
C ASP A 181 -29.23 -5.96 -14.45
N ASN A 182 -29.07 -7.26 -14.72
CA ASN A 182 -29.97 -7.98 -15.61
C ASN A 182 -31.34 -8.27 -14.99
N ASP A 183 -31.44 -8.29 -13.66
CA ASP A 183 -32.67 -8.53 -12.89
C ASP A 183 -33.26 -7.25 -12.25
N CYS A 184 -32.52 -6.13 -12.34
CA CYS A 184 -32.84 -4.80 -11.86
C CYS A 184 -32.99 -4.69 -10.34
N ASN A 185 -32.16 -5.40 -9.57
CA ASN A 185 -32.20 -5.39 -8.10
C ASN A 185 -31.20 -4.39 -7.46
N GLY A 186 -30.36 -3.76 -8.27
CA GLY A 186 -29.38 -2.75 -7.89
C GLY A 186 -27.97 -3.28 -7.63
N TYR A 187 -27.72 -4.57 -7.88
CA TYR A 187 -26.39 -5.18 -7.88
C TYR A 187 -26.07 -5.67 -9.29
N MET A 188 -24.79 -5.77 -9.64
CA MET A 188 -24.32 -6.17 -10.97
C MET A 188 -23.13 -7.09 -10.86
N ASP A 189 -23.00 -7.97 -11.84
CA ASP A 189 -21.94 -8.95 -11.96
C ASP A 189 -21.71 -9.70 -10.63
N CYS A 190 -20.45 -9.84 -10.22
CA CYS A 190 -20.08 -10.53 -9.00
C CYS A 190 -20.45 -9.80 -7.70
N ALA A 191 -20.95 -8.56 -7.78
CA ALA A 191 -21.57 -7.92 -6.63
C ALA A 191 -23.01 -8.42 -6.40
N ASP A 192 -23.63 -9.07 -7.39
CA ASP A 192 -24.96 -9.66 -7.25
C ASP A 192 -24.93 -11.01 -6.53
N PHE A 193 -25.91 -11.18 -5.65
CA PHE A 193 -26.04 -12.36 -4.83
C PHE A 193 -26.48 -13.61 -5.60
N SER A 194 -27.24 -13.43 -6.67
CA SER A 194 -27.64 -14.47 -7.61
C SER A 194 -26.43 -15.02 -8.35
N CYS A 195 -25.43 -14.17 -8.66
CA CYS A 195 -24.16 -14.60 -9.25
C CYS A 195 -23.33 -15.43 -8.28
N THR A 196 -23.22 -15.01 -7.02
CA THR A 196 -22.41 -15.71 -6.00
C THR A 196 -23.07 -16.97 -5.43
N LYS A 197 -24.42 -17.07 -5.47
CA LYS A 197 -25.16 -18.24 -4.96
C LYS A 197 -25.49 -19.30 -5.99
N THR A 198 -25.39 -18.98 -7.27
CA THR A 198 -25.72 -19.93 -8.31
C THR A 198 -24.52 -20.81 -8.61
N ALA A 199 -24.57 -22.07 -8.17
CA ALA A 199 -23.46 -23.02 -8.30
C ALA A 199 -22.99 -23.31 -9.75
N THR A 200 -23.79 -22.91 -10.75
CA THR A 200 -23.42 -23.02 -12.17
C THR A 200 -22.70 -21.79 -12.71
N VAL A 201 -22.60 -20.70 -11.94
CA VAL A 201 -21.82 -19.51 -12.27
C VAL A 201 -20.38 -19.71 -11.80
N LEU A 202 -19.42 -19.57 -12.71
CA LEU A 202 -17.99 -19.81 -12.50
C LEU A 202 -17.13 -18.57 -12.73
N VAL A 203 -17.70 -17.51 -13.31
CA VAL A 203 -16.99 -16.28 -13.70
C VAL A 203 -16.68 -15.38 -12.51
N CYS A 204 -17.51 -15.45 -11.47
CA CYS A 204 -17.25 -14.75 -10.24
C CYS A 204 -16.27 -15.54 -9.39
N PRO A 205 -15.40 -14.86 -8.62
CA PRO A 205 -14.68 -15.51 -7.56
C PRO A 205 -15.74 -16.07 -6.61
N VAL A 206 -16.04 -17.35 -6.79
CA VAL A 206 -16.79 -18.12 -5.82
C VAL A 206 -15.97 -17.92 -4.55
N ALA A 207 -16.59 -17.42 -3.48
CA ALA A 207 -16.16 -17.82 -2.15
C ALA A 207 -16.26 -19.35 -2.20
N ILE A 208 -15.15 -19.98 -2.62
CA ILE A 208 -15.05 -21.40 -2.99
C ILE A 208 -15.84 -22.13 -1.93
N PRO A 209 -16.76 -23.05 -2.27
CA PRO A 209 -17.57 -23.72 -1.25
C PRO A 209 -16.62 -24.25 -0.20
N GLU A 210 -16.56 -23.51 0.90
CA GLU A 210 -15.49 -23.60 1.86
C GLU A 210 -15.57 -25.03 2.35
N THR A 211 -14.54 -25.83 2.11
CA THR A 211 -14.38 -27.03 2.92
C THR A 211 -14.06 -26.47 4.29
N PRO A 212 -15.02 -26.38 5.22
CA PRO A 212 -14.82 -25.62 6.45
C PRO A 212 -13.58 -26.15 7.14
N GLU A 213 -12.73 -25.25 7.63
CA GLU A 213 -11.56 -25.60 8.40
C GLU A 213 -11.98 -26.09 9.80
N ASN A 214 -12.56 -27.30 9.87
CA ASN A 214 -13.19 -27.82 11.08
C ASN A 214 -12.78 -29.25 11.42
N THR A 215 -11.64 -29.69 10.87
CA THR A 215 -11.03 -30.98 11.16
C THR A 215 -9.66 -30.78 11.81
N GLU A 216 -9.22 -31.75 12.61
CA GLU A 216 -7.91 -31.70 13.27
C GLU A 216 -6.76 -31.42 12.30
N ALA A 217 -6.77 -32.08 11.14
CA ALA A 217 -5.72 -31.92 10.14
C ALA A 217 -5.77 -30.53 9.48
N ALA A 218 -6.95 -29.96 9.29
CA ALA A 218 -7.10 -28.65 8.67
C ALA A 218 -6.82 -27.50 9.65
N CYS A 219 -7.10 -27.68 10.94
CA CYS A 219 -6.86 -26.67 11.99
C CYS A 219 -5.44 -26.69 12.59
N SER A 220 -4.49 -27.40 11.97
CA SER A 220 -3.12 -27.53 12.50
C SER A 220 -2.03 -27.68 11.44
N ASP A 221 -2.34 -27.48 10.16
CA ASP A 221 -1.39 -27.68 9.06
C ASP A 221 -0.75 -26.39 8.55
N GLY A 222 -1.11 -25.23 9.09
CA GLY A 222 -0.53 -23.93 8.70
C GLY A 222 -1.09 -23.40 7.39
N ILE A 223 -2.20 -23.94 6.90
CA ILE A 223 -2.82 -23.59 5.63
C ILE A 223 -4.24 -23.09 5.90
N ASP A 224 -4.59 -21.98 5.26
CA ASP A 224 -5.96 -21.48 5.17
C ASP A 224 -6.77 -22.40 4.23
N ASN A 225 -7.39 -23.42 4.81
CA ASN A 225 -8.01 -24.53 4.07
C ASN A 225 -9.40 -24.17 3.51
N ASP A 226 -10.08 -23.17 4.09
CA ASP A 226 -11.31 -22.58 3.56
C ASP A 226 -11.09 -21.22 2.85
N ARG A 227 -9.91 -20.64 2.94
CA ARG A 227 -9.48 -19.40 2.25
C ARG A 227 -10.22 -18.16 2.74
N ASP A 228 -10.63 -18.13 4.00
CA ASP A 228 -11.32 -16.99 4.61
C ASP A 228 -10.35 -15.89 5.12
N GLY A 229 -9.04 -16.16 5.01
CA GLY A 229 -7.96 -15.28 5.45
C GLY A 229 -7.49 -15.57 6.88
N ARG A 230 -8.04 -16.59 7.53
CA ARG A 230 -7.64 -17.08 8.85
C ARG A 230 -7.03 -18.46 8.69
N VAL A 231 -6.07 -18.77 9.56
CA VAL A 231 -5.28 -19.99 9.46
C VAL A 231 -5.31 -20.66 10.81
N ASP A 232 -5.56 -21.96 10.83
CA ASP A 232 -5.57 -22.83 11.99
C ASP A 232 -6.40 -22.23 13.13
N CYS A 233 -5.78 -22.00 14.29
CA CYS A 233 -6.47 -21.50 15.48
C CYS A 233 -6.87 -20.02 15.44
N ALA A 234 -6.46 -19.29 14.41
CA ALA A 234 -7.02 -17.97 14.15
C ALA A 234 -8.37 -18.05 13.42
N ASP A 235 -8.72 -19.23 12.90
CA ASP A 235 -9.94 -19.52 12.15
C ASP A 235 -11.14 -19.79 13.08
N TRP A 236 -12.32 -19.28 12.70
CA TRP A 236 -13.54 -19.41 13.50
C TRP A 236 -14.25 -20.76 13.31
N ASN A 237 -14.05 -21.42 12.17
CA ASN A 237 -14.51 -22.78 11.89
C ASN A 237 -13.69 -23.82 12.70
N CYS A 238 -12.48 -23.47 13.13
CA CYS A 238 -11.70 -24.20 14.13
C CYS A 238 -12.20 -24.00 15.57
N ALA A 239 -13.07 -23.00 15.80
CA ALA A 239 -13.74 -22.79 17.07
C ALA A 239 -15.03 -23.63 17.19
N PRO A 240 -15.42 -24.09 18.40
CA PRO A 240 -16.53 -25.01 18.56
C PRO A 240 -17.87 -24.34 18.26
N VAL A 241 -18.47 -24.63 17.09
CA VAL A 241 -19.78 -24.07 16.73
C VAL A 241 -20.97 -24.82 17.32
N ASP A 242 -20.93 -26.14 17.61
CA ASP A 242 -22.01 -26.87 18.30
C ASP A 242 -21.70 -28.38 18.52
N ALA A 243 -21.01 -28.79 19.60
CA ALA A 243 -20.93 -30.23 19.95
C ALA A 243 -20.84 -30.52 21.46
N PRO A 244 -21.49 -31.60 21.97
CA PRO A 244 -21.46 -31.99 23.37
C PRO A 244 -20.16 -32.74 23.71
N SER A 245 -19.06 -32.00 23.95
CA SER A 245 -17.76 -32.39 24.58
C SER A 245 -17.01 -33.67 24.11
N PRO A 246 -15.66 -33.74 24.14
CA PRO A 246 -14.65 -32.72 24.45
C PRO A 246 -13.47 -32.79 23.44
N PHE A 247 -13.50 -32.08 22.32
CA PHE A 247 -12.29 -31.90 21.51
C PHE A 247 -12.32 -30.52 20.86
N THR A 248 -11.61 -29.60 21.50
CA THR A 248 -11.28 -28.29 20.96
C THR A 248 -9.95 -28.46 20.22
N TYR A 249 -9.93 -28.30 18.90
CA TYR A 249 -8.71 -28.54 18.11
C TYR A 249 -7.60 -27.51 18.40
N CYS A 250 -7.95 -26.35 18.98
CA CYS A 250 -7.01 -25.32 19.43
C CYS A 250 -6.66 -25.36 20.93
N LEU A 251 -7.18 -26.35 21.65
CA LEU A 251 -6.88 -26.61 23.07
C LEU A 251 -6.47 -28.07 23.25
N LEU A 252 -5.45 -28.49 22.49
CA LEU A 252 -4.63 -29.65 22.86
C LEU A 252 -3.31 -29.23 23.51
N ALA A 253 -3.37 -28.15 24.27
CA ALA A 253 -2.67 -28.04 25.53
C ALA A 253 -3.18 -29.17 26.45
N GLN A 254 -2.39 -30.22 26.69
CA GLN A 254 -2.72 -31.13 27.79
C GLN A 254 -2.41 -30.37 29.08
N PRO A 255 -3.34 -30.30 30.05
CA PRO A 255 -3.07 -29.54 31.26
C PRO A 255 -1.78 -30.01 31.93
N GLU A 256 -0.97 -29.07 32.41
CA GLU A 256 0.28 -29.36 33.09
C GLU A 256 0.00 -29.64 34.58
N ASP A 257 -0.91 -30.58 34.83
CA ASP A 257 -1.49 -30.87 36.14
C ASP A 257 -1.31 -32.34 36.55
N SER A 258 -0.20 -32.96 36.15
CA SER A 258 0.10 -34.35 36.51
C SER A 258 1.57 -34.57 36.82
N GLU A 259 1.86 -35.62 37.59
CA GLU A 259 3.24 -36.01 37.91
C GLU A 259 4.08 -36.32 36.65
N ALA A 260 3.44 -36.77 35.57
CA ALA A 260 4.13 -37.05 34.32
C ALA A 260 4.42 -35.78 33.51
N THR A 261 3.54 -34.78 33.58
CA THR A 261 3.62 -33.54 32.79
C THR A 261 4.39 -32.42 33.50
N CYS A 262 4.49 -32.45 34.84
CA CYS A 262 5.23 -31.47 35.64
C CYS A 262 6.73 -31.80 35.85
N ALA A 263 7.28 -32.77 35.13
CA ALA A 263 8.68 -33.20 35.28
C ALA A 263 9.30 -33.74 33.99
N ASP A 264 8.67 -33.54 32.83
CA ASP A 264 9.13 -34.06 31.54
C ASP A 264 9.90 -33.03 30.71
N GLY A 265 9.98 -31.77 31.17
CA GLY A 265 10.71 -30.70 30.48
C GLY A 265 9.99 -30.15 29.27
N ILE A 266 8.69 -30.39 29.13
CA ILE A 266 7.85 -29.98 28.00
C ILE A 266 6.74 -29.07 28.53
N ASP A 267 6.53 -27.94 27.84
CA ASP A 267 5.39 -27.04 28.03
C ASP A 267 4.14 -27.71 27.43
N ASN A 268 3.47 -28.52 28.25
CA ASN A 268 2.43 -29.44 27.83
C ASN A 268 1.11 -28.72 27.57
N ASP A 269 0.90 -27.59 28.23
CA ASP A 269 -0.27 -26.73 28.06
C ASP A 269 -0.01 -25.48 27.18
N ARG A 270 1.25 -25.29 26.77
CA ARG A 270 1.72 -24.23 25.85
C ARG A 270 1.47 -22.82 26.36
N ASP A 271 1.43 -22.61 27.68
CA ASP A 271 1.29 -21.30 28.30
C ASP A 271 2.61 -20.50 28.36
N GLY A 272 3.72 -21.13 27.95
CA GLY A 272 5.05 -20.55 27.91
C GLY A 272 5.88 -20.83 29.17
N THR A 273 5.35 -21.62 30.11
CA THR A 273 6.07 -22.10 31.28
C THR A 273 6.23 -23.63 31.23
N THR A 274 7.24 -24.15 31.93
CA THR A 274 7.56 -25.60 31.90
C THR A 274 7.81 -26.12 33.30
N ASP A 275 7.32 -27.32 33.58
CA ASP A 275 7.43 -28.04 34.83
C ASP A 275 7.17 -27.11 36.05
N CYS A 276 8.14 -27.02 36.95
CA CYS A 276 8.03 -26.25 38.18
C CYS A 276 8.11 -24.74 38.02
N THR A 277 8.27 -24.24 36.79
CA THR A 277 8.07 -22.83 36.49
C THR A 277 6.62 -22.53 36.13
N ASP A 278 5.82 -23.56 35.88
CA ASP A 278 4.38 -23.50 35.65
C ASP A 278 3.59 -23.40 36.96
N TRP A 279 2.62 -22.49 36.97
CA TRP A 279 1.79 -22.19 38.14
C TRP A 279 0.78 -23.31 38.47
N GLU A 280 0.37 -24.10 37.47
CA GLU A 280 -0.49 -25.27 37.59
C GLU A 280 0.25 -26.39 38.31
N CYS A 281 1.50 -26.66 37.92
CA CYS A 281 2.38 -27.58 38.64
C CYS A 281 2.67 -27.14 40.08
N TRP A 282 2.86 -25.83 40.30
CA TRP A 282 3.13 -25.29 41.63
C TRP A 282 1.94 -25.43 42.60
N ASN A 283 0.71 -25.30 42.10
CA ASN A 283 -0.50 -25.44 42.92
C ASN A 283 -1.00 -26.88 43.00
N GLY A 284 -0.88 -27.66 41.93
CA GLY A 284 -1.36 -29.03 41.83
C GLY A 284 -0.40 -30.05 42.44
N PHE A 285 0.92 -29.88 42.24
CA PHE A 285 1.95 -30.85 42.62
C PHE A 285 3.17 -30.19 43.28
N PRO A 286 2.99 -29.40 44.36
CA PRO A 286 4.09 -28.67 45.00
C PRO A 286 5.23 -29.56 45.51
N ALA A 287 4.96 -30.84 45.77
CA ALA A 287 5.97 -31.81 46.21
C ALA A 287 7.01 -32.15 45.13
N LEU A 288 6.68 -31.99 43.84
CA LEU A 288 7.61 -32.19 42.72
C LEU A 288 8.50 -30.96 42.49
N CYS A 289 8.10 -29.79 43.00
CA CYS A 289 8.76 -28.51 42.78
C CYS A 289 9.55 -28.00 43.97
N VAL A 290 9.81 -28.86 44.95
CA VAL A 290 10.70 -28.58 46.08
C VAL A 290 12.14 -28.95 45.67
N ILE A 291 12.96 -27.92 45.40
CA ILE A 291 14.42 -28.06 45.31
C ILE A 291 15.02 -27.93 46.71
#